data_AF-A0A7Z7D017-F1
#
_entry.id   AF-A0A7Z7D017-F1
#
_cell.length_a   1.000
_cell.length_b   1.000
_cell.length_c   1.000
_cell.angle_alpha   90.00
_cell.angle_beta   90.00
_cell.angle_gamma   90.00
#
_symmetry.space_group_name_H-M   'P 1'
#
loop_
_entity.id
_entity.type
_entity.pdbx_description
1 polymer ?
#
loop_
_entity_poly.entity_id
_entity_poly.type
_entity_poly.pdbx_seq_one_letter_code
_entity_poly.pdbx_strand_id
1 'polypeptide(L)'
;MSLSIQVEWAAADNVRAPELRATWCRLKMSINDTPVTLIQENNAPHSIRESLDVSAYPLAEWLALNWWSLVTPSHVPAYEGLAMAGAGDGMPWPPLRLRSDRAQMWASLRPLRGDVAQVDFLGRVETVLEADETLEELARFIEATVRRLEEVAVSGTLLQDEWASILESTQEEREFASVAAAWGFDPYSMLDDDVNALLSADSALNDPALLADLARTSELDSLSMVEGWLRTALATDLSGSVPTPGRDALRPIRSAQDGIPWREGYRRAYALREALGLSAAELAPVEDLVTIVALDDRPPMNIDGLVRISESGTGAVIGPAHLSSRRFLAARTLARRITEPRKGLSLLTRESGYSDKFERAFAAEFLAPASGISELLAGDFGEASQRRVAKRLGVSPLVVAHQIENQLAA
;
A
#
# COMPACT_ATOMS: atom_id res chain seq x y z
N MET A 1 -4.75 9.29 10.30
CA MET A 1 -4.56 8.31 11.38
C MET A 1 -3.08 8.10 11.50
N SER A 2 -2.51 8.16 12.69
CA SER A 2 -1.06 8.14 12.86
C SER A 2 -0.62 7.08 13.87
N LEU A 3 0.48 6.41 13.57
CA LEU A 3 1.24 5.64 14.55
C LEU A 3 1.95 6.63 15.51
N SER A 4 2.03 6.28 16.78
CA SER A 4 2.84 6.99 17.77
C SER A 4 3.58 5.99 18.65
N ILE A 5 4.86 6.25 18.89
CA ILE A 5 5.75 5.47 19.74
C ILE A 5 6.33 6.41 20.80
N GLN A 6 6.03 6.12 22.06
CA GLN A 6 6.51 6.87 23.21
C GLN A 6 7.49 6.02 24.00
N VAL A 7 8.64 6.61 24.33
CA VAL A 7 9.73 5.94 25.03
C VAL A 7 10.07 6.72 26.30
N GLU A 8 9.98 6.07 27.44
CA GLU A 8 10.42 6.58 28.74
C GLU A 8 11.64 5.75 29.21
N TRP A 9 12.84 6.32 29.06
CA TRP A 9 14.09 5.64 29.42
C TRP A 9 14.16 5.32 30.92
N ALA A 10 14.61 4.12 31.26
CA ALA A 10 14.75 3.66 32.64
C ALA A 10 16.07 2.91 32.85
N ALA A 11 16.49 2.78 34.12
CA ALA A 11 17.67 2.00 34.46
C ALA A 11 17.33 0.50 34.54
N ALA A 12 18.27 -0.34 34.10
CA ALA A 12 18.14 -1.80 34.16
C ALA A 12 19.49 -2.47 34.48
N ASP A 13 19.98 -2.26 35.71
CA ASP A 13 21.31 -2.71 36.14
C ASP A 13 21.51 -4.23 36.06
N ASN A 14 20.42 -5.01 36.07
CA ASN A 14 20.46 -6.46 35.97
C ASN A 14 20.61 -6.99 34.52
N VAL A 15 20.51 -6.13 33.51
CA VAL A 15 20.66 -6.50 32.09
C VAL A 15 22.14 -6.52 31.73
N ARG A 16 22.63 -7.66 31.24
CA ARG A 16 24.07 -7.87 30.99
C ARG A 16 24.56 -7.23 29.70
N ALA A 17 23.82 -7.40 28.61
CA ALA A 17 24.16 -6.85 27.31
C ALA A 17 24.17 -5.30 27.38
N PRO A 18 25.28 -4.63 27.03
CA PRO A 18 25.40 -3.17 27.17
C PRO A 18 24.31 -2.38 26.45
N GLU A 19 24.04 -2.72 25.20
CA GLU A 19 23.03 -2.11 24.32
C GLU A 19 21.61 -2.31 24.85
N LEU A 20 21.31 -3.52 25.35
CA LEU A 20 19.99 -3.81 25.93
C LEU A 20 19.77 -3.08 27.25
N ARG A 21 20.82 -2.94 28.07
CA ARG A 21 20.78 -2.20 29.32
C ARG A 21 20.67 -0.69 29.09
N ALA A 22 21.41 -0.17 28.11
CA ALA A 22 21.45 1.24 27.76
C ALA A 22 20.09 1.79 27.30
N THR A 23 19.35 0.95 26.58
CA THR A 23 18.10 1.31 25.90
C THR A 23 16.87 0.74 26.59
N TRP A 24 17.00 0.32 27.85
CA TRP A 24 15.85 -0.10 28.64
C TRP A 24 14.87 1.06 28.83
N CYS A 25 13.59 0.78 28.63
CA CYS A 25 12.55 1.78 28.62
C CYS A 25 11.18 1.21 28.97
N ARG A 26 10.27 2.10 29.31
CA ARG A 26 8.84 1.87 29.18
C ARG A 26 8.40 2.39 27.82
N LEU A 27 7.92 1.48 26.97
CA LEU A 27 7.51 1.75 25.60
C LEU A 27 5.99 1.66 25.47
N LYS A 28 5.38 2.70 24.92
CA LYS A 28 3.95 2.75 24.60
C LYS A 28 3.79 2.99 23.11
N MET A 29 2.97 2.17 22.44
CA MET A 29 2.61 2.35 21.04
C MET A 29 1.10 2.47 20.90
N SER A 30 0.67 3.36 20.01
CA SER A 30 -0.74 3.57 19.72
C SER A 30 -0.94 3.96 18.27
N ILE A 31 -2.11 3.61 17.72
CA ILE A 31 -2.59 4.10 16.43
C ILE A 31 -3.82 4.96 16.73
N ASN A 32 -3.66 6.28 16.60
CA ASN A 32 -4.56 7.27 17.22
C ASN A 32 -4.79 6.95 18.71
N ASP A 33 -6.04 6.82 19.13
CA ASP A 33 -6.43 6.48 20.50
C ASP A 33 -6.44 4.97 20.80
N THR A 34 -6.07 4.11 19.83
CA THR A 34 -6.06 2.65 20.04
C THR A 34 -4.67 2.19 20.49
N PRO A 35 -4.51 1.71 21.74
CA PRO A 35 -3.22 1.21 22.23
C PRO A 35 -2.85 -0.11 21.53
N VAL A 36 -1.71 -0.10 20.84
CA VAL A 36 -1.11 -1.28 20.19
C VAL A 36 -0.45 -2.16 21.25
N THR A 37 0.16 -1.54 22.26
CA THR A 37 0.80 -2.20 23.40
C THR A 37 -0.17 -2.43 24.57
N LEU A 38 -1.47 -2.66 24.27
CA LEU A 38 -2.44 -3.05 25.28
C LEU A 38 -2.24 -4.51 25.68
N ILE A 39 -1.76 -4.71 26.90
CA ILE A 39 -1.37 -6.02 27.42
C ILE A 39 -2.05 -6.35 28.74
N GLN A 40 -2.16 -7.65 29.01
CA GLN A 40 -2.53 -8.22 30.29
C GLN A 40 -1.39 -9.12 30.78
N GLU A 41 -0.98 -8.98 32.04
CA GLU A 41 0.07 -9.82 32.62
C GLU A 41 -0.48 -11.20 33.01
N ASN A 42 0.19 -12.27 32.59
CA ASN A 42 -0.29 -13.64 32.82
C ASN A 42 -0.28 -14.01 34.32
N ASN A 43 0.68 -13.48 35.08
CA ASN A 43 0.80 -13.70 36.52
C ASN A 43 -0.06 -12.73 37.36
N ALA A 44 -0.69 -11.74 36.72
CA ALA A 44 -1.53 -10.74 37.37
C ALA A 44 -2.73 -10.42 36.46
N PRO A 45 -3.74 -11.31 36.38
CA PRO A 45 -4.82 -11.20 35.40
C PRO A 45 -5.71 -9.95 35.55
N HIS A 46 -5.57 -9.18 36.64
CA HIS A 46 -6.26 -7.89 36.81
C HIS A 46 -5.40 -6.68 36.43
N SER A 47 -4.14 -6.90 36.02
CA SER A 47 -3.20 -5.88 35.58
C SER A 47 -3.27 -5.73 34.06
N ILE A 48 -4.00 -4.72 33.60
CA ILE A 48 -4.01 -4.29 32.19
C ILE A 48 -3.14 -3.04 32.09
N ARG A 49 -2.21 -3.04 31.13
CA ARG A 49 -1.28 -1.93 30.88
C ARG A 49 -1.27 -1.57 29.40
N GLU A 50 -0.95 -0.33 29.09
CA GLU A 50 -0.80 0.15 27.70
C GLU A 50 0.66 0.28 27.27
N SER A 51 1.60 -0.20 28.10
CA SER A 51 3.03 -0.05 27.90
C SER A 51 3.78 -1.32 28.23
N LEU A 52 4.90 -1.53 27.56
CA LEU A 52 5.84 -2.63 27.77
C LEU A 52 7.10 -2.09 28.49
N ASP A 53 7.62 -2.84 29.46
CA ASP A 53 8.95 -2.55 30.03
C ASP A 53 9.97 -3.45 29.29
N VAL A 54 10.72 -2.87 28.33
CA VAL A 54 11.56 -3.59 27.36
C VAL A 54 12.82 -2.80 27.01
N SER A 55 13.77 -3.46 26.35
CA SER A 55 14.85 -2.76 25.64
C SER A 55 14.35 -2.25 24.30
N ALA A 56 14.59 -0.97 23.97
CA ALA A 56 14.23 -0.42 22.65
C ALA A 56 15.12 -0.95 21.52
N TYR A 57 16.36 -1.33 21.84
CA TYR A 57 17.39 -1.74 20.87
C TYR A 57 16.93 -2.81 19.86
N PRO A 58 16.34 -3.96 20.26
CA PRO A 58 16.02 -5.02 19.31
C PRO A 58 14.98 -4.61 18.27
N LEU A 59 13.98 -3.82 18.68
CA LEU A 59 13.00 -3.30 17.74
C LEU A 59 13.61 -2.26 16.81
N ALA A 60 14.46 -1.37 17.31
CA ALA A 60 15.12 -0.36 16.49
C ALA A 60 16.07 -1.00 15.46
N GLU A 61 16.87 -1.99 15.87
CA GLU A 61 17.74 -2.77 14.99
C GLU A 61 16.93 -3.50 13.91
N TRP A 62 15.87 -4.20 14.31
CA TRP A 62 15.00 -4.91 13.37
C TRP A 62 14.33 -3.97 12.37
N LEU A 63 13.89 -2.77 12.79
CA LEU A 63 13.31 -1.78 11.89
C LEU A 63 14.35 -1.24 10.90
N ALA A 64 15.59 -1.00 11.33
CA ALA A 64 16.68 -0.56 10.46
C ALA A 64 17.01 -1.63 9.40
N LEU A 65 17.20 -2.88 9.82
CA LEU A 65 17.47 -4.01 8.92
C LEU A 65 16.36 -4.24 7.89
N ASN A 66 15.11 -3.89 8.22
CA ASN A 66 13.96 -4.08 7.34
C ASN A 66 13.48 -2.79 6.69
N TRP A 67 14.27 -1.71 6.75
CA TRP A 67 13.83 -0.36 6.35
C TRP A 67 13.32 -0.31 4.91
N TRP A 68 14.06 -0.88 3.95
CA TRP A 68 13.67 -0.85 2.54
C TRP A 68 12.39 -1.65 2.26
N SER A 69 12.13 -2.73 3.01
CA SER A 69 10.88 -3.50 2.95
C SER A 69 9.69 -2.79 3.61
N LEU A 70 9.95 -1.84 4.51
CA LEU A 70 8.94 -0.93 5.07
C LEU A 70 8.67 0.25 4.14
N VAL A 71 9.69 0.79 3.47
CA VAL A 71 9.54 1.91 2.54
C VAL A 71 8.82 1.47 1.27
N THR A 72 9.19 0.30 0.74
CA THR A 72 8.70 -0.17 -0.54
C THR A 72 7.67 -1.29 -0.39
N PRO A 73 6.56 -1.26 -1.13
CA PRO A 73 5.67 -2.40 -1.24
C PRO A 73 6.41 -3.62 -1.82
N SER A 74 6.65 -4.65 -1.01
CA SER A 74 7.10 -5.93 -1.58
C SER A 74 5.94 -6.62 -2.29
N HIS A 75 6.25 -7.17 -3.45
CA HIS A 75 5.27 -7.72 -4.38
C HIS A 75 5.35 -9.23 -4.53
N VAL A 76 6.16 -9.87 -3.68
CA VAL A 76 6.20 -11.32 -3.53
C VAL A 76 4.81 -11.82 -3.08
N PRO A 77 4.19 -12.80 -3.78
CA PRO A 77 2.82 -13.23 -3.49
C PRO A 77 2.54 -13.69 -2.05
N ALA A 78 3.58 -14.14 -1.33
CA ALA A 78 3.49 -14.60 0.06
C ALA A 78 3.79 -13.49 1.10
N TYR A 79 4.12 -12.26 0.68
CA TYR A 79 4.49 -11.20 1.59
C TYR A 79 3.26 -10.59 2.28
N GLU A 80 3.05 -10.94 3.54
CA GLU A 80 1.97 -10.38 4.36
C GLU A 80 2.32 -9.02 4.97
N GLY A 81 3.58 -8.59 4.91
CA GLY A 81 4.13 -7.48 5.66
C GLY A 81 5.00 -7.90 6.84
N LEU A 82 5.66 -6.93 7.45
CA LEU A 82 6.59 -7.13 8.56
C LEU A 82 5.86 -7.07 9.90
N ALA A 83 6.00 -8.12 10.71
CA ALA A 83 5.40 -8.19 12.05
C ALA A 83 6.44 -7.82 13.10
N MET A 84 6.15 -6.83 13.95
CA MET A 84 7.06 -6.36 15.00
C MET A 84 7.42 -7.44 16.01
N ALA A 85 6.59 -8.47 16.17
CA ALA A 85 6.92 -9.68 16.92
C ALA A 85 8.22 -10.38 16.44
N GLY A 86 8.66 -10.11 15.20
CA GLY A 86 9.91 -10.61 14.63
C GLY A 86 11.18 -9.94 15.17
N ALA A 87 11.07 -8.84 15.93
CA ALA A 87 12.22 -8.13 16.50
C ALA A 87 12.99 -8.94 17.57
N GLY A 88 12.41 -10.04 18.09
CA GLY A 88 13.16 -11.04 18.84
C GLY A 88 13.60 -10.65 20.27
N ASP A 89 14.75 -11.21 20.69
CA ASP A 89 15.40 -11.06 22.00
C ASP A 89 14.59 -11.46 23.24
N GLY A 90 13.56 -12.29 23.05
CA GLY A 90 12.70 -12.76 24.15
C GLY A 90 11.82 -11.65 24.75
N MET A 91 11.78 -10.48 24.12
CA MET A 91 10.91 -9.37 24.52
C MET A 91 9.50 -9.56 23.94
N PRO A 92 8.44 -9.19 24.69
CA PRO A 92 7.07 -9.31 24.20
C PRO A 92 6.75 -8.13 23.28
N TRP A 93 7.16 -8.20 22.01
CA TRP A 93 6.77 -7.20 21.01
C TRP A 93 5.33 -7.42 20.53
N PRO A 94 4.55 -6.34 20.28
CA PRO A 94 3.20 -6.49 19.78
C PRO A 94 3.20 -7.16 18.41
N PRO A 95 2.21 -8.01 18.10
CA PRO A 95 2.04 -8.60 16.77
C PRO A 95 1.46 -7.58 15.77
N LEU A 96 1.89 -6.32 15.85
CA LEU A 96 1.55 -5.28 14.87
C LEU A 96 2.30 -5.60 13.58
N ARG A 97 1.55 -5.80 12.51
CA ARG A 97 2.06 -6.00 11.17
C ARG A 97 1.89 -4.75 10.34
N LEU A 98 2.97 -4.30 9.72
CA LEU A 98 3.02 -3.18 8.79
C LEU A 98 3.31 -3.69 7.36
N ARG A 99 2.55 -3.22 6.37
CA ARG A 99 2.78 -3.53 4.95
C ARG A 99 2.56 -2.31 4.09
N SER A 100 3.58 -1.91 3.33
CA SER A 100 3.44 -0.79 2.41
C SER A 100 2.64 -1.17 1.16
N ASP A 101 1.84 -0.21 0.69
CA ASP A 101 1.12 -0.25 -0.58
C ASP A 101 1.02 1.18 -1.12
N ARG A 102 1.94 1.55 -2.02
CA ARG A 102 2.05 2.90 -2.60
C ARG A 102 2.21 3.97 -1.49
N ALA A 103 1.39 5.02 -1.50
CA ALA A 103 1.41 6.07 -0.49
C ALA A 103 0.73 5.69 0.85
N GLN A 104 0.39 4.42 1.04
CA GLN A 104 -0.33 3.92 2.19
C GLN A 104 0.43 2.81 2.91
N MET A 105 0.22 2.71 4.23
CA MET A 105 0.72 1.62 5.04
C MET A 105 -0.42 0.88 5.75
N TRP A 106 -0.48 -0.42 5.53
CA TRP A 106 -1.42 -1.32 6.16
C TRP A 106 -0.95 -1.66 7.56
N ALA A 107 -1.79 -1.36 8.55
CA ALA A 107 -1.53 -1.75 9.93
C ALA A 107 -2.58 -2.78 10.37
N SER A 108 -2.11 -3.95 10.79
CA SER A 108 -2.97 -4.99 11.35
C SER A 108 -2.41 -5.52 12.66
N LEU A 109 -3.27 -5.64 13.66
CA LEU A 109 -2.98 -6.19 14.97
C LEU A 109 -4.15 -7.09 15.34
N ARG A 110 -3.86 -8.34 15.71
CA ARG A 110 -4.86 -9.25 16.27
C ARG A 110 -4.48 -9.58 17.70
N PRO A 111 -5.47 -9.78 18.59
CA PRO A 111 -5.19 -10.26 19.93
C PRO A 111 -4.36 -11.55 19.87
N LEU A 112 -3.32 -11.61 20.68
CA LEU A 112 -2.41 -12.75 20.75
C LEU A 112 -2.30 -13.15 22.20
N ARG A 113 -2.73 -14.37 22.50
CA ARG A 113 -2.50 -15.02 23.79
C ARG A 113 -1.34 -15.99 23.65
N GLY A 114 -0.37 -15.86 24.54
CA GLY A 114 0.81 -16.71 24.51
C GLY A 114 0.79 -17.66 25.69
N ASP A 115 0.87 -18.97 25.44
CA ASP A 115 1.07 -19.96 26.52
C ASP A 115 2.45 -19.82 27.18
N VAL A 116 3.42 -19.20 26.48
CA VAL A 116 4.82 -19.01 26.91
C VAL A 116 5.18 -17.53 27.12
N ALA A 117 4.43 -16.61 26.52
CA ALA A 117 4.67 -15.17 26.69
C ALA A 117 4.29 -14.75 28.12
N GLN A 118 4.96 -13.75 28.69
CA GLN A 118 4.60 -13.22 30.01
C GLN A 118 3.34 -12.35 29.98
N VAL A 119 2.91 -11.96 28.78
CA VAL A 119 1.80 -11.04 28.54
C VAL A 119 0.92 -11.48 27.39
N ASP A 120 -0.37 -11.21 27.52
CA ASP A 120 -1.38 -11.35 26.46
C ASP A 120 -1.64 -9.99 25.80
N PHE A 121 -1.59 -9.93 24.47
CA PHE A 121 -1.99 -8.75 23.72
C PHE A 121 -3.49 -8.74 23.49
N LEU A 122 -4.14 -7.66 23.92
CA LEU A 122 -5.60 -7.51 23.85
C LEU A 122 -6.08 -6.63 22.70
N GLY A 123 -5.18 -5.82 22.14
CA GLY A 123 -5.49 -4.85 21.09
C GLY A 123 -5.95 -5.50 19.78
N ARG A 124 -6.76 -4.77 19.02
CA ARG A 124 -7.15 -5.08 17.65
C ARG A 124 -7.03 -3.83 16.80
N VAL A 125 -6.35 -3.94 15.67
CA VAL A 125 -6.24 -2.88 14.67
C VAL A 125 -6.39 -3.51 13.28
N GLU A 126 -7.16 -2.86 12.42
CA GLU A 126 -7.20 -3.15 10.98
C GLU A 126 -7.48 -1.83 10.27
N THR A 127 -6.41 -1.17 9.80
CA THR A 127 -6.51 0.21 9.32
C THR A 127 -5.45 0.55 8.27
N VAL A 128 -5.68 1.68 7.59
CA VAL A 128 -4.75 2.30 6.64
C VAL A 128 -4.16 3.57 7.23
N LEU A 129 -2.84 3.62 7.29
CA LEU A 129 -2.05 4.76 7.71
C LEU A 129 -1.43 5.46 6.51
N GLU A 130 -1.02 6.70 6.72
CA GLU A 130 -0.24 7.47 5.75
C GLU A 130 1.21 6.98 5.82
N ALA A 131 1.78 6.56 4.69
CA ALA A 131 3.06 5.87 4.68
C ALA A 131 4.20 6.75 5.16
N ASP A 132 4.26 8.01 4.70
CA ASP A 132 5.35 8.94 5.01
C ASP A 132 5.33 9.30 6.51
N GLU A 133 4.18 9.67 7.08
CA GLU A 133 3.99 9.94 8.52
C GLU A 133 4.35 8.72 9.38
N THR A 134 4.03 7.51 8.91
CA THR A 134 4.35 6.27 9.65
C THR A 134 5.85 5.98 9.62
N LEU A 135 6.49 6.11 8.45
CA LEU A 135 7.94 5.94 8.31
C LEU A 135 8.70 6.99 9.13
N GLU A 136 8.26 8.25 9.13
CA GLU A 136 8.85 9.31 9.95
C GLU A 136 8.77 9.00 11.46
N GLU A 137 7.67 8.42 11.95
CA GLU A 137 7.56 7.98 13.34
C GLU A 137 8.52 6.81 13.66
N LEU A 138 8.66 5.83 12.75
CA LEU A 138 9.59 4.72 12.91
C LEU A 138 11.05 5.20 12.89
N ALA A 139 11.41 6.09 11.97
CA ALA A 139 12.74 6.73 11.92
C ALA A 139 13.04 7.48 13.21
N ARG A 140 12.09 8.28 13.73
CA ARG A 140 12.26 8.98 15.01
C ARG A 140 12.52 8.04 16.17
N PHE A 141 11.86 6.88 16.21
CA PHE A 141 12.12 5.85 17.22
C PHE A 141 13.52 5.24 17.10
N ILE A 142 13.97 4.92 15.87
CA ILE A 142 15.32 4.41 15.61
C ILE A 142 16.37 5.44 16.05
N GLU A 143 16.24 6.69 15.60
CA GLU A 143 17.14 7.79 15.95
C GLU A 143 17.19 8.08 17.45
N ALA A 144 16.05 7.99 18.15
CA ALA A 144 16.01 8.14 19.60
C ALA A 144 16.82 7.04 20.29
N THR A 145 16.76 5.81 19.78
CA THR A 145 17.49 4.65 20.30
C THR A 145 19.00 4.76 20.02
N VAL A 146 19.39 5.14 18.79
CA VAL A 146 20.78 5.41 18.41
C VAL A 146 21.40 6.49 19.32
N ARG A 147 20.72 7.62 19.45
CA ARG A 147 21.17 8.72 20.33
C ARG A 147 21.32 8.28 21.78
N ARG A 148 20.41 7.43 22.26
CA ARG A 148 20.50 6.88 23.62
C ARG A 148 21.76 6.05 23.82
N LEU A 149 22.16 5.23 22.85
CA LEU A 149 23.42 4.46 22.89
C LEU A 149 24.63 5.40 22.96
N GLU A 150 24.65 6.43 22.12
CA GLU A 150 25.73 7.43 22.06
C GLU A 150 25.89 8.19 23.39
N GLU A 151 24.78 8.62 24.00
CA GLU A 151 24.77 9.33 25.29
C GLU A 151 25.42 8.52 26.41
N VAL A 152 25.31 7.19 26.37
CA VAL A 152 25.92 6.28 27.35
C VAL A 152 27.21 5.64 26.86
N ALA A 153 27.77 6.14 25.75
CA ALA A 153 29.01 5.68 25.14
C ALA A 153 29.02 4.19 24.74
N VAL A 154 27.87 3.66 24.32
CA VAL A 154 27.76 2.38 23.62
C VAL A 154 27.83 2.66 22.11
N SER A 155 28.79 2.03 21.43
CA SER A 155 29.12 2.28 20.03
C SER A 155 29.46 1.00 19.28
N GLY A 156 29.44 1.02 17.94
CA GLY A 156 29.78 -0.13 17.11
C GLY A 156 28.74 -1.23 17.17
N THR A 157 27.47 -0.82 17.31
CA THR A 157 26.32 -1.72 17.28
C THR A 157 25.80 -1.85 15.86
N LEU A 158 25.22 -3.01 15.51
CA LEU A 158 24.65 -3.24 14.18
C LEU A 158 23.59 -2.17 13.83
N LEU A 159 22.74 -1.80 14.78
CA LEU A 159 21.77 -0.72 14.61
C LEU A 159 22.41 0.60 14.15
N GLN A 160 23.53 1.00 14.76
CA GLN A 160 24.22 2.25 14.39
C GLN A 160 24.79 2.16 12.97
N ASP A 161 25.41 1.03 12.62
CA ASP A 161 26.04 0.82 11.32
C ASP A 161 25.02 0.78 10.17
N GLU A 162 23.91 0.05 10.37
CA GLU A 162 22.80 -0.04 9.40
C GLU A 162 22.10 1.29 9.21
N TRP A 163 21.77 1.98 10.31
CA TRP A 163 21.08 3.27 10.22
C TRP A 163 21.95 4.36 9.59
N ALA A 164 23.26 4.38 9.89
CA ALA A 164 24.20 5.28 9.23
C ALA A 164 24.24 5.01 7.72
N SER A 165 24.30 3.75 7.31
CA SER A 165 24.33 3.36 5.89
C SER A 165 23.08 3.82 5.13
N ILE A 166 21.89 3.69 5.74
CA ILE A 166 20.63 4.21 5.18
C ILE A 166 20.65 5.75 5.05
N LEU A 167 21.10 6.46 6.09
CA LEU A 167 21.13 7.93 6.09
C LEU A 167 22.16 8.50 5.11
N GLU A 168 23.33 7.87 5.00
CA GLU A 168 24.43 8.30 4.14
C GLU A 168 24.24 7.91 2.66
N SER A 169 23.29 7.00 2.38
CA SER A 169 22.95 6.60 1.00
C SER A 169 22.57 7.80 0.13
N THR A 170 23.17 7.87 -1.05
CA THR A 170 22.85 8.81 -2.13
C THR A 170 21.45 8.55 -2.71
N GLN A 171 20.91 9.51 -3.46
CA GLN A 171 19.59 9.34 -4.08
C GLN A 171 19.52 8.10 -5.00
N GLU A 172 20.56 7.86 -5.79
CA GLU A 172 20.64 6.69 -6.69
C GLU A 172 20.65 5.37 -5.90
N GLU A 173 21.41 5.30 -4.81
CA GLU A 173 21.43 4.12 -3.94
C GLU A 173 20.07 3.86 -3.27
N ARG A 174 19.37 4.92 -2.85
CA ARG A 174 18.02 4.79 -2.26
C ARG A 174 16.98 4.33 -3.27
N GLU A 175 17.07 4.81 -4.51
CA GLU A 175 16.22 4.39 -5.61
C GLU A 175 16.46 2.91 -5.94
N PHE A 176 17.72 2.50 -6.08
CA PHE A 176 18.07 1.10 -6.29
C PHE A 176 17.62 0.21 -5.12
N ALA A 177 17.86 0.62 -3.88
CA ALA A 177 17.43 -0.12 -2.70
C ALA A 177 15.91 -0.29 -2.63
N SER A 178 15.17 0.73 -3.03
CA SER A 178 13.71 0.67 -3.14
C SER A 178 13.30 -0.33 -4.21
N VAL A 179 13.92 -0.31 -5.39
CA VAL A 179 13.68 -1.31 -6.45
C VAL A 179 13.96 -2.71 -5.93
N ALA A 180 15.16 -2.99 -5.43
CA ALA A 180 15.55 -4.29 -4.90
C ALA A 180 14.54 -4.84 -3.89
N ALA A 181 14.10 -4.01 -2.94
CA ALA A 181 13.09 -4.39 -1.95
C ALA A 181 11.71 -4.71 -2.55
N ALA A 182 11.28 -4.00 -3.61
CA ALA A 182 10.04 -4.33 -4.33
C ALA A 182 10.05 -5.76 -4.88
N TRP A 183 11.21 -6.17 -5.39
CA TRP A 183 11.50 -7.50 -5.92
C TRP A 183 11.79 -8.54 -4.82
N GLY A 184 11.77 -8.14 -3.55
CA GLY A 184 11.95 -9.03 -2.39
C GLY A 184 13.41 -9.27 -1.99
N PHE A 185 14.34 -8.47 -2.49
CA PHE A 185 15.75 -8.55 -2.13
C PHE A 185 16.12 -7.61 -0.99
N ASP A 186 17.13 -8.00 -0.21
CA ASP A 186 17.90 -7.07 0.63
C ASP A 186 18.99 -6.44 -0.25
N PRO A 187 18.99 -5.11 -0.46
CA PRO A 187 19.93 -4.43 -1.36
C PRO A 187 21.39 -4.57 -0.93
N TYR A 188 21.68 -4.92 0.31
CA TYR A 188 23.05 -5.10 0.82
C TYR A 188 23.54 -6.55 0.72
N SER A 189 22.67 -7.49 0.34
CA SER A 189 22.93 -8.94 0.34
C SER A 189 22.56 -9.64 -0.98
N MET A 190 22.53 -8.91 -2.09
CA MET A 190 22.14 -9.44 -3.42
C MET A 190 23.27 -10.20 -4.13
N LEU A 191 22.90 -11.10 -5.04
CA LEU A 191 23.84 -11.71 -5.98
C LEU A 191 24.14 -10.75 -7.14
N ASP A 192 25.38 -10.74 -7.64
CA ASP A 192 25.82 -9.85 -8.72
C ASP A 192 24.95 -9.96 -9.98
N ASP A 193 24.49 -11.16 -10.34
CA ASP A 193 23.63 -11.38 -11.51
C ASP A 193 22.26 -10.66 -11.36
N ASP A 194 21.65 -10.73 -10.17
CA ASP A 194 20.37 -10.05 -9.87
C ASP A 194 20.54 -8.52 -9.87
N VAL A 195 21.64 -8.03 -9.30
CA VAL A 195 22.00 -6.60 -9.32
C VAL A 195 22.13 -6.11 -10.77
N ASN A 196 22.89 -6.84 -11.60
CA ASN A 196 23.09 -6.48 -13.00
C ASN A 196 21.78 -6.50 -13.80
N ALA A 197 20.89 -7.46 -13.53
CA ALA A 197 19.58 -7.53 -14.17
C ALA A 197 18.72 -6.29 -13.86
N LEU A 198 18.64 -5.89 -12.59
CA LEU A 198 17.90 -4.69 -12.17
C LEU A 198 18.51 -3.40 -12.74
N LEU A 199 19.83 -3.25 -12.71
CA LEU A 199 20.51 -2.08 -13.28
C LEU A 199 20.33 -1.98 -14.80
N SER A 200 20.36 -3.10 -15.51
CA SER A 200 20.10 -3.14 -16.95
C SER A 200 18.66 -2.72 -17.28
N ALA A 201 17.69 -3.21 -16.50
CA ALA A 201 16.28 -2.86 -16.67
C ALA A 201 16.01 -1.39 -16.32
N ASP A 202 16.64 -0.88 -15.27
CA ASP A 202 16.54 0.53 -14.89
C ASP A 202 17.12 1.45 -15.98
N SER A 203 18.26 1.08 -16.56
CA SER A 203 18.84 1.81 -17.71
C SER A 203 17.91 1.82 -18.93
N ALA A 204 17.15 0.73 -19.16
CA ALA A 204 16.23 0.63 -20.29
C ALA A 204 14.93 1.42 -20.09
N LEU A 205 14.39 1.44 -18.87
CA LEU A 205 13.13 2.12 -18.53
C LEU A 205 13.34 3.58 -18.14
N ASN A 206 14.47 3.89 -17.50
CA ASN A 206 14.82 5.19 -16.94
C ASN A 206 13.72 5.72 -15.99
N ASP A 207 13.16 4.83 -15.18
CA ASP A 207 12.15 5.13 -14.15
C ASP A 207 12.18 4.02 -13.06
N PRO A 208 12.94 4.23 -11.96
CA PRO A 208 13.07 3.25 -10.89
C PRO A 208 11.72 2.93 -10.21
N ALA A 209 10.82 3.90 -10.11
CA ALA A 209 9.51 3.69 -9.50
C ALA A 209 8.64 2.76 -10.34
N LEU A 210 8.68 2.90 -11.68
CA LEU A 210 8.03 1.98 -12.60
C LEU A 210 8.66 0.59 -12.57
N LEU A 211 10.00 0.49 -12.44
CA LEU A 211 10.67 -0.79 -12.29
C LEU A 211 10.32 -1.51 -10.98
N ALA A 212 10.17 -0.76 -9.88
CA ALA A 212 9.65 -1.30 -8.63
C ALA A 212 8.19 -1.79 -8.77
N ASP A 213 7.35 -1.05 -9.50
CA ASP A 213 5.97 -1.43 -9.81
C ASP A 213 5.89 -2.77 -10.57
N LEU A 214 6.83 -3.01 -11.49
CA LEU A 214 6.89 -4.24 -12.28
C LEU A 214 7.06 -5.52 -11.45
N ALA A 215 7.60 -5.44 -10.23
CA ALA A 215 7.67 -6.59 -9.33
C ALA A 215 6.28 -7.16 -8.99
N ARG A 216 5.19 -6.39 -9.17
CA ARG A 216 3.79 -6.87 -9.09
C ARG A 216 3.38 -7.81 -10.20
N THR A 217 4.15 -7.82 -11.29
CA THR A 217 3.64 -8.27 -12.58
C THR A 217 4.35 -9.48 -13.15
N SER A 218 5.58 -9.69 -12.73
CA SER A 218 6.48 -10.65 -13.35
C SER A 218 7.57 -11.06 -12.37
N GLU A 219 8.17 -12.21 -12.64
CA GLU A 219 9.46 -12.60 -12.06
C GLU A 219 10.60 -11.86 -12.77
N LEU A 220 11.76 -11.75 -12.12
CA LEU A 220 12.89 -10.94 -12.59
C LEU A 220 13.35 -11.35 -14.02
N ASP A 221 13.41 -12.66 -14.28
CA ASP A 221 13.80 -13.23 -15.57
C ASP A 221 12.85 -12.86 -16.73
N SER A 222 11.65 -12.38 -16.42
CA SER A 222 10.63 -12.03 -17.41
C SER A 222 10.66 -10.56 -17.83
N LEU A 223 11.55 -9.74 -17.28
CA LEU A 223 11.61 -8.30 -17.55
C LEU A 223 11.73 -7.95 -19.04
N SER A 224 12.58 -8.67 -19.77
CA SER A 224 12.79 -8.46 -21.21
C SER A 224 11.50 -8.60 -22.04
N MET A 225 10.53 -9.41 -21.59
CA MET A 225 9.24 -9.55 -22.27
C MET A 225 8.32 -8.34 -22.07
N VAL A 226 8.56 -7.54 -21.01
CA VAL A 226 7.74 -6.39 -20.64
C VAL A 226 8.26 -5.09 -21.27
N GLU A 227 9.57 -4.97 -21.41
CA GLU A 227 10.25 -3.77 -21.93
C GLU A 227 9.72 -3.29 -23.29
N GLY A 228 9.50 -4.20 -24.24
CA GLY A 228 9.08 -3.84 -25.61
C GLY A 228 7.73 -3.13 -25.65
N TRP A 229 6.75 -3.66 -24.91
CA TRP A 229 5.44 -3.03 -24.79
C TRP A 229 5.53 -1.72 -24.00
N LEU A 230 6.26 -1.70 -22.89
CA LEU A 230 6.44 -0.49 -22.09
C LEU A 230 7.08 0.65 -22.86
N ARG A 231 8.12 0.39 -23.65
CA ARG A 231 8.76 1.42 -24.46
C ARG A 231 7.79 2.06 -25.44
N THR A 232 6.92 1.26 -26.05
CA THR A 232 5.85 1.76 -26.94
C THR A 232 4.82 2.57 -26.17
N ALA A 233 4.40 2.08 -24.99
CA ALA A 233 3.45 2.78 -24.12
C ALA A 233 4.01 4.10 -23.56
N LEU A 234 5.29 4.15 -23.19
CA LEU A 234 5.97 5.34 -22.68
C LEU A 234 6.10 6.42 -23.74
N ALA A 235 6.36 6.03 -24.99
CA ALA A 235 6.43 6.91 -26.15
C ALA A 235 5.06 7.38 -26.65
N THR A 236 3.98 6.75 -26.19
CA THR A 236 2.61 7.13 -26.58
C THR A 236 2.22 8.44 -25.91
N ASP A 237 1.77 9.39 -26.73
CA ASP A 237 1.36 10.69 -26.25
C ASP A 237 0.03 10.61 -25.51
N LEU A 238 0.05 11.02 -24.25
CA LEU A 238 -1.13 11.19 -23.40
C LEU A 238 -1.43 12.67 -23.13
N SER A 239 -0.94 13.58 -23.99
CA SER A 239 -1.17 15.03 -23.89
C SER A 239 -2.63 15.42 -24.23
N GLY A 240 -3.56 14.90 -23.44
CA GLY A 240 -4.91 15.41 -23.29
C GLY A 240 -5.07 15.93 -21.88
N SER A 241 -5.07 17.25 -21.71
CA SER A 241 -5.46 17.87 -20.44
C SER A 241 -6.96 17.74 -20.33
N VAL A 242 -7.41 16.77 -19.55
CA VAL A 242 -8.81 16.64 -19.19
C VAL A 242 -8.97 17.28 -17.81
N PRO A 243 -9.63 18.44 -17.70
CA PRO A 243 -9.95 19.01 -16.40
C PRO A 243 -10.63 17.93 -15.58
N THR A 244 -10.16 17.70 -14.36
CA THR A 244 -10.78 16.71 -13.48
C THR A 244 -11.73 17.44 -12.53
N PRO A 245 -13.02 17.59 -12.88
CA PRO A 245 -14.04 18.06 -11.95
C PRO A 245 -14.13 17.13 -10.73
N GLY A 246 -14.61 17.66 -9.60
CA GLY A 246 -14.68 16.89 -8.36
C GLY A 246 -13.33 16.62 -7.70
N ARG A 247 -12.37 17.56 -7.78
CA ARG A 247 -11.03 17.45 -7.16
C ARG A 247 -11.07 16.96 -5.71
N ASP A 248 -12.07 17.36 -4.94
CA ASP A 248 -12.23 16.95 -3.55
C ASP A 248 -12.56 15.46 -3.39
N ALA A 249 -13.39 14.90 -4.28
CA ALA A 249 -13.71 13.48 -4.31
C ALA A 249 -12.49 12.63 -4.66
N LEU A 250 -11.59 13.18 -5.50
CA LEU A 250 -10.34 12.55 -5.95
C LEU A 250 -9.13 12.87 -5.05
N ARG A 251 -9.34 13.50 -3.88
CA ARG A 251 -8.25 13.74 -2.95
C ARG A 251 -7.66 12.42 -2.45
N PRO A 252 -6.33 12.34 -2.29
CA PRO A 252 -5.67 11.14 -1.80
C PRO A 252 -6.23 10.66 -0.45
N ILE A 253 -6.29 9.35 -0.26
CA ILE A 253 -6.62 8.78 1.04
C ILE A 253 -5.36 8.83 1.90
N ARG A 254 -5.35 9.72 2.89
CA ARG A 254 -4.30 9.77 3.92
C ARG A 254 -4.48 8.66 4.96
N SER A 255 -5.71 8.37 5.35
CA SER A 255 -6.02 7.26 6.26
C SER A 255 -7.48 6.87 6.15
N ALA A 256 -7.81 5.60 6.40
CA ALA A 256 -9.17 5.10 6.40
C ALA A 256 -9.41 4.11 7.55
N GLN A 257 -10.50 4.31 8.28
CA GLN A 257 -10.95 3.39 9.33
C GLN A 257 -11.52 2.11 8.71
N ASP A 258 -11.41 1.00 9.42
CA ASP A 258 -11.91 -0.32 9.06
C ASP A 258 -11.27 -0.97 7.83
N GLY A 259 -10.26 -0.35 7.20
CA GLY A 259 -9.33 -1.01 6.26
C GLY A 259 -9.94 -1.76 5.08
N ILE A 260 -11.22 -1.59 4.75
CA ILE A 260 -11.89 -2.37 3.70
C ILE A 260 -11.80 -1.63 2.35
N PRO A 261 -11.02 -2.12 1.36
CA PRO A 261 -10.74 -1.39 0.13
C PRO A 261 -11.98 -1.07 -0.68
N TRP A 262 -12.86 -2.07 -0.83
CA TRP A 262 -13.99 -1.95 -1.72
C TRP A 262 -15.04 -0.96 -1.19
N ARG A 263 -15.26 -0.93 0.13
CA ARG A 263 -16.17 0.04 0.77
C ARG A 263 -15.69 1.47 0.56
N GLU A 264 -14.39 1.70 0.72
CA GLU A 264 -13.78 3.00 0.47
C GLU A 264 -13.87 3.37 -1.02
N GLY A 265 -13.66 2.41 -1.92
CA GLY A 265 -13.85 2.58 -3.37
C GLY A 265 -15.27 3.02 -3.73
N TYR A 266 -16.28 2.35 -3.16
CA TYR A 266 -17.69 2.70 -3.36
C TYR A 266 -18.02 4.11 -2.87
N ARG A 267 -17.56 4.45 -1.65
CA ARG A 267 -17.78 5.77 -1.05
C ARG A 267 -17.19 6.88 -1.93
N ARG A 268 -15.99 6.67 -2.46
CA ARG A 268 -15.30 7.64 -3.34
C ARG A 268 -15.98 7.77 -4.70
N ALA A 269 -16.46 6.67 -5.25
CA ALA A 269 -17.24 6.69 -6.49
C ALA A 269 -18.53 7.50 -6.32
N TYR A 270 -19.25 7.28 -5.21
CA TYR A 270 -20.46 8.04 -4.89
C TYR A 270 -20.19 9.55 -4.76
N ALA A 271 -19.17 9.92 -3.97
CA ALA A 271 -18.78 11.32 -3.80
C ALA A 271 -18.40 12.00 -5.13
N LEU A 272 -17.75 11.28 -6.04
CA LEU A 272 -17.46 11.81 -7.37
C LEU A 272 -18.75 11.98 -8.20
N ARG A 273 -19.67 11.02 -8.18
CA ARG A 273 -20.96 11.16 -8.89
C ARG A 273 -21.75 12.36 -8.38
N GLU A 274 -21.81 12.56 -7.06
CA GLU A 274 -22.46 13.73 -6.46
C GLU A 274 -21.80 15.04 -6.91
N ALA A 275 -20.46 15.10 -6.91
CA ALA A 275 -19.72 16.28 -7.37
C ALA A 275 -19.94 16.59 -8.86
N LEU A 276 -20.30 15.58 -9.65
CA LEU A 276 -20.66 15.71 -11.07
C LEU A 276 -22.16 15.94 -11.29
N GLY A 277 -22.99 15.92 -10.24
CA GLY A 277 -24.45 16.05 -10.34
C GLY A 277 -25.15 14.84 -10.99
N LEU A 278 -24.53 13.66 -10.94
CA LEU A 278 -25.04 12.45 -11.60
C LEU A 278 -25.95 11.63 -10.69
N SER A 279 -27.16 11.29 -11.16
CA SER A 279 -28.04 10.32 -10.48
C SER A 279 -27.50 8.88 -10.61
N ALA A 280 -27.89 7.93 -9.76
CA ALA A 280 -27.32 6.58 -9.76
C ALA A 280 -27.55 5.79 -11.07
N ALA A 281 -28.67 6.02 -11.76
CA ALA A 281 -29.04 5.33 -13.01
C ALA A 281 -28.47 5.98 -14.28
N GLU A 282 -27.71 7.07 -14.14
CA GLU A 282 -27.17 7.85 -15.25
C GLU A 282 -25.81 7.34 -15.73
N LEU A 283 -25.55 7.46 -17.03
CA LEU A 283 -24.27 7.07 -17.63
C LEU A 283 -23.15 8.01 -17.15
N ALA A 284 -22.09 7.46 -16.55
CA ALA A 284 -20.93 8.26 -16.16
C ALA A 284 -20.11 8.73 -17.39
N PRO A 285 -19.70 10.01 -17.44
CA PRO A 285 -18.92 10.59 -18.55
C PRO A 285 -17.41 10.32 -18.39
N VAL A 286 -17.01 9.06 -18.21
CA VAL A 286 -15.61 8.71 -17.88
C VAL A 286 -14.61 9.10 -18.98
N GLU A 287 -15.05 9.12 -20.24
CA GLU A 287 -14.27 9.57 -21.39
C GLU A 287 -13.91 11.05 -21.33
N ASP A 288 -14.74 11.84 -20.64
CA ASP A 288 -14.53 13.27 -20.43
C ASP A 288 -13.70 13.54 -19.16
N LEU A 289 -13.20 12.50 -18.48
CA LEU A 289 -12.42 12.61 -17.24
C LEU A 289 -11.00 12.04 -17.36
N VAL A 290 -10.78 11.10 -18.30
CA VAL A 290 -9.50 10.39 -18.46
C VAL A 290 -9.19 10.15 -19.93
N THR A 291 -7.95 10.47 -20.32
CA THR A 291 -7.43 10.16 -21.65
C THR A 291 -6.99 8.69 -21.71
N ILE A 292 -7.60 7.90 -22.59
CA ILE A 292 -7.18 6.51 -22.83
C ILE A 292 -6.70 6.34 -24.27
N VAL A 293 -5.52 5.74 -24.44
CA VAL A 293 -5.02 5.31 -25.75
C VAL A 293 -4.91 3.79 -25.74
N ALA A 294 -5.44 3.13 -26.77
CA ALA A 294 -5.33 1.68 -26.91
C ALA A 294 -4.29 1.37 -27.98
N LEU A 295 -3.32 0.52 -27.65
CA LEU A 295 -2.37 -0.05 -28.59
C LEU A 295 -2.97 -1.30 -29.24
N ASP A 296 -2.43 -1.68 -30.39
CA ASP A 296 -2.80 -2.92 -31.09
C ASP A 296 -2.20 -4.17 -30.42
N ASP A 297 -1.08 -4.01 -29.73
CA ASP A 297 -0.43 -5.10 -28.99
C ASP A 297 -0.99 -5.22 -27.58
N ARG A 298 -1.23 -6.47 -27.15
CA ARG A 298 -1.67 -6.77 -25.79
C ARG A 298 -0.53 -6.51 -24.79
N PRO A 299 -0.83 -5.95 -23.60
CA PRO A 299 0.17 -5.83 -22.56
C PRO A 299 0.58 -7.23 -22.10
N PRO A 300 1.87 -7.44 -21.80
CA PRO A 300 2.36 -8.74 -21.35
C PRO A 300 1.94 -9.03 -19.90
N MET A 301 2.04 -10.29 -19.52
CA MET A 301 1.83 -10.76 -18.14
C MET A 301 0.49 -10.25 -17.56
N ASN A 302 0.44 -9.87 -16.28
CA ASN A 302 -0.77 -9.42 -15.60
C ASN A 302 -1.06 -7.91 -15.75
N ILE A 303 -0.43 -7.22 -16.71
CA ILE A 303 -0.59 -5.79 -16.96
C ILE A 303 -1.89 -5.55 -17.75
N ASP A 304 -2.67 -4.57 -17.30
CA ASP A 304 -3.84 -4.06 -18.02
C ASP A 304 -3.53 -2.72 -18.75
N GLY A 305 -2.56 -1.96 -18.23
CA GLY A 305 -2.13 -0.70 -18.84
C GLY A 305 -1.08 0.07 -18.04
N LEU A 306 -0.53 1.11 -18.67
CA LEU A 306 0.40 2.07 -18.10
C LEU A 306 -0.36 3.37 -17.82
N VAL A 307 -0.40 3.78 -16.56
CA VAL A 307 -1.03 5.03 -16.09
C VAL A 307 0.01 6.12 -16.02
N ARG A 308 -0.39 7.34 -16.40
CA ARG A 308 0.36 8.56 -16.19
C ARG A 308 -0.48 9.55 -15.40
N ILE A 309 0.06 10.01 -14.27
CA ILE A 309 -0.53 11.07 -13.45
C ILE A 309 0.36 12.31 -13.57
N SER A 310 -0.22 13.41 -14.02
CA SER A 310 0.45 14.70 -14.14
C SER A 310 -0.37 15.82 -13.48
N GLU A 311 0.14 17.05 -13.51
CA GLU A 311 -0.65 18.23 -13.11
C GLU A 311 -1.83 18.48 -14.06
N SER A 312 -1.63 18.22 -15.35
CA SER A 312 -2.59 18.48 -16.42
C SER A 312 -3.71 17.44 -16.49
N GLY A 313 -3.56 16.29 -15.87
CA GLY A 313 -4.61 15.28 -15.84
C GLY A 313 -4.10 13.88 -15.54
N THR A 314 -4.90 12.91 -15.93
CA THR A 314 -4.59 11.49 -15.75
C THR A 314 -5.03 10.74 -16.99
N GLY A 315 -4.17 9.84 -17.45
CA GLY A 315 -4.43 9.05 -18.63
C GLY A 315 -3.77 7.69 -18.54
N ALA A 316 -4.14 6.79 -19.44
CA ALA A 316 -3.50 5.49 -19.53
C ALA A 316 -3.38 5.00 -20.97
N VAL A 317 -2.31 4.24 -21.19
CA VAL A 317 -2.12 3.42 -22.37
C VAL A 317 -2.51 1.99 -22.00
N ILE A 318 -3.44 1.41 -22.75
CA ILE A 318 -3.93 0.04 -22.56
C ILE A 318 -3.69 -0.75 -23.85
N GLY A 319 -3.83 -2.08 -23.80
CA GLY A 319 -3.90 -2.87 -25.03
C GLY A 319 -5.27 -2.84 -25.71
N PRO A 320 -5.50 -3.73 -26.70
CA PRO A 320 -6.77 -3.83 -27.39
C PRO A 320 -7.89 -4.15 -26.41
N ALA A 321 -8.89 -3.26 -26.35
CA ALA A 321 -10.03 -3.39 -25.47
C ALA A 321 -11.31 -2.99 -26.19
N HIS A 322 -12.38 -3.75 -25.98
CA HIS A 322 -13.72 -3.31 -26.36
C HIS A 322 -14.20 -2.17 -25.43
N LEU A 323 -15.21 -1.43 -25.88
CA LEU A 323 -15.67 -0.19 -25.23
C LEU A 323 -15.94 -0.35 -23.72
N SER A 324 -16.62 -1.42 -23.31
CA SER A 324 -16.95 -1.67 -21.90
C SER A 324 -15.70 -1.87 -21.03
N SER A 325 -14.73 -2.65 -21.50
CA SER A 325 -13.44 -2.84 -20.80
C SER A 325 -12.63 -1.55 -20.77
N ARG A 326 -12.63 -0.78 -21.87
CA ARG A 326 -11.97 0.53 -21.94
C ARG A 326 -12.53 1.52 -20.92
N ARG A 327 -13.86 1.60 -20.77
CA ARG A 327 -14.52 2.44 -19.75
C ARG A 327 -14.15 2.02 -18.34
N PHE A 328 -14.13 0.72 -18.07
CA PHE A 328 -13.74 0.18 -16.77
C PHE A 328 -12.29 0.52 -16.42
N LEU A 329 -11.36 0.34 -17.36
CA LEU A 329 -9.95 0.72 -17.18
C LEU A 329 -9.80 2.24 -17.01
N ALA A 330 -10.55 3.06 -17.75
CA ALA A 330 -10.57 4.51 -17.56
C ALA A 330 -11.00 4.91 -16.14
N ALA A 331 -12.03 4.28 -15.61
CA ALA A 331 -12.50 4.54 -14.24
C ALA A 331 -11.47 4.08 -13.19
N ARG A 332 -10.76 2.96 -13.42
CA ARG A 332 -9.63 2.56 -12.57
C ARG A 332 -8.48 3.56 -12.63
N THR A 333 -8.13 4.03 -13.82
CA THR A 333 -7.12 5.08 -14.02
C THR A 333 -7.48 6.36 -13.26
N LEU A 334 -8.77 6.74 -13.23
CA LEU A 334 -9.23 7.87 -12.43
C LEU A 334 -9.04 7.64 -10.93
N ALA A 335 -9.40 6.45 -10.44
CA ALA A 335 -9.23 6.05 -9.06
C ALA A 335 -7.77 6.01 -8.61
N ARG A 336 -6.83 5.72 -9.53
CA ARG A 336 -5.39 5.67 -9.24
C ARG A 336 -4.86 6.96 -8.63
N ARG A 337 -5.43 8.14 -8.96
CA ARG A 337 -5.07 9.42 -8.31
C ARG A 337 -5.33 9.46 -6.80
N ILE A 338 -6.26 8.64 -6.33
CA ILE A 338 -6.65 8.57 -4.91
C ILE A 338 -5.65 7.71 -4.13
N THR A 339 -5.16 6.63 -4.73
CA THR A 339 -4.24 5.67 -4.13
C THR A 339 -2.76 5.98 -4.40
N GLU A 340 -2.48 6.70 -5.48
CA GLU A 340 -1.14 7.15 -5.89
C GLU A 340 -1.17 8.67 -6.12
N PRO A 341 -0.93 9.48 -5.08
CA PRO A 341 -0.94 10.93 -5.19
C PRO A 341 0.30 11.49 -5.90
N ARG A 342 1.39 10.72 -5.93
CA ARG A 342 2.65 11.16 -6.54
C ARG A 342 2.49 11.19 -8.05
N LYS A 343 3.00 12.26 -8.67
CA LYS A 343 3.04 12.37 -10.13
C LYS A 343 4.04 11.36 -10.65
N GLY A 344 3.75 10.76 -11.80
CA GLY A 344 4.63 9.78 -12.40
C GLY A 344 3.88 8.69 -13.15
N LEU A 345 4.57 7.58 -13.32
CA LEU A 345 4.10 6.40 -14.03
C LEU A 345 3.75 5.29 -13.03
N SER A 346 2.73 4.51 -13.35
CA SER A 346 2.38 3.29 -12.60
C SER A 346 1.63 2.32 -13.49
N LEU A 347 1.51 1.06 -13.05
CA LEU A 347 0.81 0.02 -13.79
C LEU A 347 -0.61 -0.20 -13.25
N LEU A 348 -1.56 -0.37 -14.16
CA LEU A 348 -2.78 -1.10 -13.86
C LEU A 348 -2.47 -2.58 -13.98
N THR A 349 -2.70 -3.33 -12.91
CA THR A 349 -2.44 -4.77 -12.87
C THR A 349 -3.73 -5.54 -12.61
N ARG A 350 -3.69 -6.85 -12.85
CA ARG A 350 -4.77 -7.80 -12.50
C ARG A 350 -4.64 -8.35 -11.07
N GLU A 351 -3.76 -7.79 -10.26
CA GLU A 351 -3.51 -8.22 -8.88
C GLU A 351 -4.64 -7.90 -7.90
N SER A 352 -4.61 -8.56 -6.73
CA SER A 352 -5.64 -8.44 -5.70
C SER A 352 -5.20 -7.65 -4.46
N GLY A 353 -4.17 -6.81 -4.62
CA GLY A 353 -3.72 -5.85 -3.60
C GLY A 353 -4.81 -4.86 -3.19
N TYR A 354 -4.62 -4.17 -2.07
CA TYR A 354 -5.64 -3.25 -1.55
C TYR A 354 -5.99 -2.15 -2.56
N SER A 355 -4.98 -1.43 -3.07
CA SER A 355 -5.21 -0.37 -4.04
C SER A 355 -5.95 -0.88 -5.28
N ASP A 356 -5.63 -2.08 -5.77
CA ASP A 356 -6.32 -2.65 -6.93
C ASP A 356 -7.77 -3.08 -6.61
N LYS A 357 -8.04 -3.58 -5.39
CA LYS A 357 -9.41 -3.83 -4.90
C LYS A 357 -10.21 -2.53 -4.77
N PHE A 358 -9.59 -1.48 -4.23
CA PHE A 358 -10.19 -0.15 -4.12
C PHE A 358 -10.56 0.38 -5.51
N GLU A 359 -9.64 0.32 -6.47
CA GLU A 359 -9.86 0.83 -7.82
C GLU A 359 -10.93 0.06 -8.58
N ARG A 360 -10.94 -1.27 -8.48
CA ARG A 360 -11.98 -2.10 -9.12
C ARG A 360 -13.36 -1.78 -8.54
N ALA A 361 -13.45 -1.63 -7.22
CA ALA A 361 -14.69 -1.26 -6.54
C ALA A 361 -15.15 0.14 -6.92
N PHE A 362 -14.23 1.11 -6.92
CA PHE A 362 -14.49 2.47 -7.40
C PHE A 362 -15.00 2.45 -8.85
N ALA A 363 -14.32 1.73 -9.76
CA ALA A 363 -14.67 1.68 -11.16
C ALA A 363 -16.05 1.06 -11.39
N ALA A 364 -16.35 -0.04 -10.69
CA ALA A 364 -17.66 -0.68 -10.75
C ALA A 364 -18.77 0.26 -10.27
N GLU A 365 -18.59 0.89 -9.11
CA GLU A 365 -19.60 1.76 -8.51
C GLU A 365 -19.75 3.09 -9.24
N PHE A 366 -18.65 3.66 -9.75
CA PHE A 366 -18.70 4.91 -10.49
C PHE A 366 -19.42 4.74 -11.81
N LEU A 367 -19.20 3.63 -12.52
CA LEU A 367 -19.81 3.38 -13.83
C LEU A 367 -21.22 2.79 -13.73
N ALA A 368 -21.45 1.93 -12.75
CA ALA A 368 -22.72 1.23 -12.56
C ALA A 368 -23.03 1.04 -11.06
N PRO A 369 -23.53 2.10 -10.39
CA PRO A 369 -23.88 2.03 -8.98
C PRO A 369 -24.89 0.92 -8.69
N ALA A 370 -24.72 0.20 -7.58
CA ALA A 370 -25.64 -0.88 -7.21
C ALA A 370 -27.09 -0.38 -7.05
N SER A 371 -27.27 0.81 -6.49
CA SER A 371 -28.59 1.47 -6.37
C SER A 371 -29.21 1.80 -7.72
N GLY A 372 -28.42 2.29 -8.67
CA GLY A 372 -28.87 2.58 -10.04
C GLY A 372 -29.20 1.32 -10.84
N ILE A 373 -28.43 0.24 -10.64
CA ILE A 373 -28.75 -1.08 -11.20
C ILE A 373 -30.09 -1.56 -10.67
N SER A 374 -30.30 -1.51 -9.34
CA SER A 374 -31.55 -1.94 -8.71
C SER A 374 -32.77 -1.17 -9.26
N GLU A 375 -32.66 0.15 -9.39
CA GLU A 375 -33.69 1.01 -9.99
C GLU A 375 -34.02 0.58 -11.43
N LEU A 376 -32.99 0.38 -12.26
CA LEU A 376 -33.17 0.05 -13.67
C LEU A 376 -33.67 -1.38 -13.91
N LEU A 377 -33.36 -2.32 -13.02
CA LEU A 377 -33.90 -3.68 -13.06
C LEU A 377 -35.37 -3.72 -12.61
N ALA A 378 -35.78 -2.81 -11.71
CA ALA A 378 -37.14 -2.72 -11.20
C ALA A 378 -37.69 -4.09 -10.70
N GLY A 379 -36.82 -4.87 -10.05
CA GLY A 379 -37.14 -6.22 -9.54
C GLY A 379 -36.94 -7.38 -10.53
N ASP A 380 -36.62 -7.11 -11.80
CA ASP A 380 -36.32 -8.15 -12.80
C ASP A 380 -34.82 -8.41 -12.92
N PHE A 381 -34.33 -9.38 -12.14
CA PHE A 381 -32.92 -9.78 -12.10
C PHE A 381 -32.54 -10.80 -13.20
N GLY A 382 -33.40 -11.05 -14.19
CA GLY A 382 -33.11 -11.99 -15.28
C GLY A 382 -31.94 -11.53 -16.17
N GLU A 383 -31.21 -12.49 -16.76
CA GLU A 383 -30.03 -12.19 -17.59
C GLU A 383 -30.30 -11.20 -18.73
N ALA A 384 -31.47 -11.30 -19.36
CA ALA A 384 -31.86 -10.40 -20.43
C ALA A 384 -31.97 -8.95 -19.93
N SER A 385 -32.42 -8.75 -18.70
CA SER A 385 -32.59 -7.45 -18.06
C SER A 385 -31.26 -6.90 -17.59
N GLN A 386 -30.40 -7.74 -16.99
CA GLN A 386 -29.01 -7.37 -16.70
C GLN A 386 -28.25 -6.93 -17.95
N ARG A 387 -28.39 -7.64 -19.08
CA ARG A 387 -27.78 -7.24 -20.37
C ARG A 387 -28.28 -5.88 -20.87
N ARG A 388 -29.58 -5.56 -20.70
CA ARG A 388 -30.14 -4.25 -21.06
C ARG A 388 -29.58 -3.14 -20.17
N VAL A 389 -29.49 -3.37 -18.85
CA VAL A 389 -28.91 -2.42 -17.90
C VAL A 389 -27.43 -2.17 -18.20
N ALA A 390 -26.66 -3.23 -18.44
CA ALA A 390 -25.24 -3.12 -18.80
C ALA A 390 -25.04 -2.26 -20.06
N LYS A 391 -25.86 -2.47 -21.10
CA LYS A 391 -25.84 -1.65 -22.31
C LYS A 391 -26.17 -0.19 -22.03
N ARG A 392 -27.16 0.08 -21.17
CA ARG A 392 -27.57 1.46 -20.80
C ARG A 392 -26.46 2.19 -20.04
N LEU A 393 -25.75 1.51 -19.16
CA LEU A 393 -24.67 2.07 -18.34
C LEU A 393 -23.29 1.98 -19.03
N GLY A 394 -23.22 1.44 -20.25
CA GLY A 394 -21.98 1.34 -21.01
C GLY A 394 -20.93 0.44 -20.34
N VAL A 395 -21.35 -0.59 -19.61
CA VAL A 395 -20.46 -1.55 -18.92
C VAL A 395 -20.66 -2.97 -19.44
N SER A 396 -19.80 -3.90 -19.03
CA SER A 396 -20.01 -5.31 -19.35
C SER A 396 -21.11 -5.90 -18.46
N PRO A 397 -21.85 -6.94 -18.93
CA PRO A 397 -22.81 -7.65 -18.08
C PRO A 397 -22.19 -8.22 -16.80
N LEU A 398 -20.90 -8.54 -16.81
CA LEU A 398 -20.18 -9.05 -15.66
C LEU A 398 -20.11 -8.01 -14.52
N VAL A 399 -19.94 -6.72 -14.83
CA VAL A 399 -19.96 -5.66 -13.81
C VAL A 399 -21.33 -5.61 -13.12
N VAL A 400 -22.41 -5.69 -13.89
CA VAL A 400 -23.78 -5.71 -13.35
C VAL A 400 -24.01 -6.94 -12.46
N ALA A 401 -23.61 -8.12 -12.93
CA ALA A 401 -23.72 -9.36 -12.17
C ALA A 401 -22.97 -9.29 -10.83
N HIS A 402 -21.70 -8.83 -10.85
CA HIS A 402 -20.92 -8.66 -9.62
C HIS A 402 -21.51 -7.61 -8.68
N GLN A 403 -22.10 -6.52 -9.19
CA GLN A 403 -22.76 -5.53 -8.34
C GLN A 403 -24.00 -6.10 -7.65
N ILE A 404 -24.76 -6.94 -8.34
CA ILE A 404 -25.89 -7.66 -7.75
C ILE A 404 -25.39 -8.60 -6.65
N GLU A 405 -24.42 -9.45 -6.95
CA GLU A 405 -23.86 -10.44 -6.00
C GLU A 405 -23.26 -9.77 -4.76
N ASN A 406 -22.47 -8.72 -4.93
CA ASN A 406 -21.71 -8.11 -3.83
C ASN A 406 -22.51 -7.12 -2.99
N GLN A 407 -23.57 -6.50 -3.52
CA GLN A 407 -24.28 -5.40 -2.85
C GLN A 407 -25.80 -5.52 -2.78
N LEU A 408 -26.45 -6.30 -3.65
CA LEU A 408 -27.92 -6.40 -3.68
C LEU A 408 -28.44 -7.76 -3.20
N ALA A 409 -27.61 -8.81 -3.29
CA ALA A 409 -27.92 -10.16 -2.83
C ALA A 409 -27.38 -10.46 -1.41
N ALA A 410 -26.64 -9.51 -0.83
CA ALA A 410 -25.97 -9.62 0.47
C ALA A 410 -26.86 -9.21 1.66
#